data_AF-A0A7X9S3H4-F1
#
_entry.id   AF-A0A7X9S3H4-F1
#
_cell.length_a   1.000
_cell.length_b   1.000
_cell.length_c   1.000
_cell.angle_alpha   90.00
_cell.angle_beta   90.00
_cell.angle_gamma   90.00
#
_symmetry.space_group_name_H-M   'P 1'
#
loop_
_entity.id
_entity.type
_entity.pdbx_description
1 polymer ?
#
loop_
_entity_poly.entity_id
_entity_poly.type
_entity_poly.pdbx_seq_one_letter_code
_entity_poly.pdbx_strand_id
1 'polypeptide(L)'
;MKKGLLTKVLLSSLVIVSAVGLNPIKAHAEWRQNSTGWWYTKGSLWSVGWDNINGKWYHFNKNGYMDIGWLNDGGKWYYLDKNGDMKTGWINYKDKWYYLDGSGSMVTGWLNDDGKTYLLGQDGAMVTGSKLYKFKPSGELISAEPYIDEAKKQKQAEVSLYGNPTTGYTWEYTIGDNSIVKLDSKDFISENTDPEVCGAGGTFTWKFSGLKAGTTEITFKYLRPWDESSLYETKTYVCTVDKDKNILLEEK
;
A
#
# COMPACT_ATOMS: atom_id res chain seq x y z
N MET A 1 -17.06 -31.89 92.04
CA MET A 1 -16.16 -33.04 92.34
C MET A 1 -16.19 -33.98 91.14
N LYS A 2 -15.11 -34.04 90.33
CA LYS A 2 -14.13 -35.17 90.20
C LYS A 2 -14.82 -36.44 89.62
N LYS A 3 -14.45 -37.07 88.49
CA LYS A 3 -13.19 -37.33 87.70
C LYS A 3 -13.61 -37.59 86.22
N GLY A 4 -12.84 -37.33 85.14
CA GLY A 4 -11.66 -38.09 84.64
C GLY A 4 -12.03 -39.56 84.33
N LEU A 5 -11.74 -40.22 83.19
CA LEU A 5 -10.79 -40.05 82.09
C LEU A 5 -11.13 -41.10 80.98
N LEU A 6 -10.85 -40.76 79.71
CA LEU A 6 -10.59 -41.56 78.46
C LEU A 6 -10.68 -43.11 78.52
N THR A 7 -11.10 -43.85 77.46
CA THR A 7 -10.25 -44.18 76.29
C THR A 7 -10.99 -45.08 75.24
N LYS A 8 -11.01 -44.62 73.97
CA LYS A 8 -10.93 -45.29 72.62
C LYS A 8 -11.77 -46.57 72.31
N VAL A 9 -12.28 -46.82 71.10
CA VAL A 9 -11.54 -47.12 69.84
C VAL A 9 -12.49 -47.22 68.61
N LEU A 10 -12.13 -46.46 67.56
CA LEU A 10 -12.12 -46.66 66.09
C LEU A 10 -13.35 -47.05 65.21
N LEU A 11 -13.56 -46.14 64.23
CA LEU A 11 -13.70 -46.32 62.77
C LEU A 11 -14.98 -46.96 62.17
N SER A 12 -15.79 -46.10 61.55
CA SER A 12 -15.93 -46.11 60.09
C SER A 12 -16.26 -44.69 59.60
N SER A 13 -15.28 -44.02 59.00
CA SER A 13 -15.52 -42.76 58.29
C SER A 13 -16.17 -43.07 56.95
N LEU A 14 -17.46 -42.75 56.83
CA LEU A 14 -18.12 -42.70 55.53
C LEU A 14 -17.62 -41.45 54.80
N VAL A 15 -16.79 -41.63 53.79
CA VAL A 15 -16.46 -40.54 52.85
C VAL A 15 -17.70 -40.35 51.99
N ILE A 16 -18.49 -39.31 52.28
CA ILE A 16 -19.43 -38.79 51.29
C ILE A 16 -18.57 -38.05 50.27
N VAL A 17 -18.17 -38.75 49.21
CA VAL A 17 -17.75 -38.09 47.98
C VAL A 17 -19.02 -37.45 47.42
N SER A 18 -19.29 -36.21 47.81
CA SER A 18 -20.19 -35.37 47.03
C SER A 18 -19.52 -35.19 45.68
N ALA A 19 -19.94 -35.99 44.71
CA ALA A 19 -19.64 -35.75 43.30
C ALA A 19 -20.20 -34.35 42.99
N VAL A 20 -19.33 -33.35 42.99
CA VAL A 20 -19.64 -32.08 42.34
C VAL A 20 -19.73 -32.44 40.87
N GLY A 21 -20.96 -32.64 40.39
CA GLY A 21 -21.24 -32.70 38.98
C GLY A 21 -20.82 -31.36 38.39
N LEU A 22 -19.59 -31.28 37.89
CA LEU A 22 -19.18 -30.22 36.99
C LEU A 22 -20.00 -30.43 35.72
N ASN A 23 -21.19 -29.81 35.67
CA ASN A 23 -21.83 -29.57 34.40
C ASN A 23 -20.81 -28.74 33.59
N PRO A 24 -20.31 -29.22 32.44
CA PRO A 24 -19.45 -28.40 31.62
C PRO A 24 -20.23 -27.13 31.30
N ILE A 25 -19.74 -25.98 31.75
CA ILE A 25 -20.27 -24.68 31.33
C ILE A 25 -20.11 -24.72 29.81
N LYS A 26 -21.21 -24.85 29.08
CA LYS A 26 -21.19 -24.72 27.63
C LYS A 26 -20.50 -23.38 27.36
N ALA A 27 -19.38 -23.42 26.65
CA ALA A 27 -18.71 -22.22 26.19
C ALA A 27 -19.67 -21.50 25.25
N HIS A 28 -20.43 -20.57 25.79
CA HIS A 28 -21.32 -19.73 25.01
C HIS A 28 -20.50 -18.57 24.46
N ALA A 29 -20.59 -18.38 23.15
CA ALA A 29 -20.00 -17.26 22.47
C ALA A 29 -21.10 -16.26 22.15
N GLU A 30 -20.92 -15.00 22.56
CA GLU A 30 -21.98 -14.00 22.47
C GLU A 30 -21.41 -12.61 22.26
N TRP A 31 -22.19 -11.81 21.52
CA TRP A 31 -21.94 -10.38 21.40
C TRP A 31 -22.37 -9.67 22.68
N ARG A 32 -21.54 -8.75 23.14
CA ARG A 32 -21.81 -7.89 24.29
C ARG A 32 -21.45 -6.44 23.94
N GLN A 33 -22.07 -5.48 24.64
CA GLN A 33 -21.87 -4.06 24.39
C GLN A 33 -21.87 -3.26 25.70
N ASN A 34 -21.10 -2.17 25.74
CA ASN A 34 -21.15 -1.14 26.77
C ASN A 34 -20.95 0.25 26.11
N SER A 35 -20.70 1.28 26.92
CA SER A 35 -20.47 2.65 26.43
C SER A 35 -19.22 2.81 25.56
N THR A 36 -18.25 1.89 25.67
CA THR A 36 -17.00 1.93 24.91
C THR A 36 -17.14 1.25 23.56
N GLY A 37 -17.91 0.17 23.46
CA GLY A 37 -18.14 -0.50 22.19
C GLY A 37 -18.67 -1.92 22.34
N TRP A 38 -18.61 -2.66 21.24
CA TRP A 38 -18.99 -4.08 21.16
C TRP A 38 -17.78 -4.98 21.38
N TRP A 39 -17.97 -6.15 21.99
CA TRP A 39 -16.98 -7.23 22.02
C TRP A 39 -17.66 -8.58 21.86
N TYR A 40 -16.87 -9.60 21.53
CA TYR A 40 -17.36 -10.97 21.39
C TYR A 40 -16.69 -11.88 22.42
N THR A 41 -17.48 -12.58 23.22
CA THR A 41 -16.96 -13.55 24.18
C THR A 41 -16.84 -14.93 23.56
N LYS A 42 -15.88 -15.72 24.04
CA LYS A 42 -15.69 -17.14 23.73
C LYS A 42 -15.44 -17.87 25.04
N GLY A 43 -16.51 -18.28 25.73
CA GLY A 43 -16.41 -18.81 27.09
C GLY A 43 -15.90 -17.76 28.08
N SER A 44 -14.79 -18.03 28.76
CA SER A 44 -14.16 -17.09 29.71
C SER A 44 -13.19 -16.09 29.06
N LEU A 45 -13.04 -16.13 27.73
CA LEU A 45 -12.17 -15.22 26.97
C LEU A 45 -12.99 -14.28 26.08
N TRP A 46 -12.33 -13.30 25.47
CA TRP A 46 -12.88 -12.45 24.42
C TRP A 46 -12.01 -12.48 23.17
N SER A 47 -12.62 -12.14 22.03
CA SER A 47 -11.91 -12.05 20.75
C SER A 47 -10.98 -10.83 20.70
N VAL A 48 -9.80 -11.03 20.12
CA VAL A 48 -8.79 -10.01 19.84
C VAL A 48 -8.24 -10.29 18.45
N GLY A 49 -8.02 -9.26 17.65
CA GLY A 49 -7.65 -9.37 16.24
C GLY A 49 -8.81 -9.83 15.38
N TRP A 50 -8.49 -10.49 14.26
CA TRP A 50 -9.47 -11.01 13.32
C TRP A 50 -10.23 -12.21 13.86
N ASP A 51 -11.54 -12.25 13.62
CA ASP A 51 -12.38 -13.37 13.97
C ASP A 51 -13.50 -13.58 12.95
N ASN A 52 -13.77 -14.85 12.60
CA ASN A 52 -14.89 -15.21 11.74
C ASN A 52 -16.06 -15.66 12.61
N ILE A 53 -17.13 -14.85 12.61
CA ILE A 53 -18.32 -15.09 13.41
C ILE A 53 -19.49 -15.24 12.45
N ASN A 54 -20.02 -16.46 12.36
CA ASN A 54 -21.15 -16.81 11.48
C ASN A 54 -20.92 -16.45 10.00
N GLY A 55 -19.71 -16.69 9.48
CA GLY A 55 -19.36 -16.46 8.08
C GLY A 55 -18.99 -15.02 7.75
N LYS A 56 -18.95 -14.12 8.74
CA LYS A 56 -18.50 -12.73 8.59
C LYS A 56 -17.22 -12.50 9.37
N TRP A 57 -16.34 -11.69 8.79
CA TRP A 57 -15.09 -11.30 9.44
C TRP A 57 -15.27 -10.00 10.22
N TYR A 58 -14.75 -9.99 11.43
CA TYR A 58 -14.69 -8.85 12.35
C TYR A 58 -13.25 -8.67 12.81
N HIS A 59 -12.90 -7.46 13.23
CA HIS A 59 -11.64 -7.19 13.90
C HIS A 59 -11.90 -6.58 15.28
N PHE A 60 -11.15 -7.03 16.28
CA PHE A 60 -11.22 -6.53 17.65
C PHE A 60 -9.86 -5.97 18.05
N ASN A 61 -9.83 -4.78 18.63
CA ASN A 61 -8.59 -4.19 19.11
C ASN A 61 -8.02 -4.96 20.32
N LYS A 62 -6.84 -4.55 20.79
CA LYS A 62 -6.13 -5.23 21.89
C LYS A 62 -6.92 -5.29 23.21
N ASN A 63 -7.90 -4.42 23.39
CA ASN A 63 -8.79 -4.40 24.55
C ASN A 63 -10.06 -5.24 24.35
N GLY A 64 -10.20 -5.91 23.21
CA GLY A 64 -11.33 -6.76 22.85
C GLY A 64 -12.52 -6.02 22.23
N TYR A 65 -12.42 -4.70 22.00
CA TYR A 65 -13.52 -3.95 21.39
C TYR A 65 -13.44 -4.01 19.87
N MET A 66 -14.60 -4.21 19.22
CA MET A 66 -14.76 -4.31 17.78
C MET A 66 -14.41 -2.99 17.09
N ASP A 67 -13.57 -3.07 16.06
CA ASP A 67 -13.22 -1.94 15.22
C ASP A 67 -14.27 -1.74 14.10
N ILE A 68 -14.43 -0.48 13.68
CA ILE A 68 -15.29 -0.06 12.56
C ILE A 68 -14.54 0.93 11.68
N GLY A 69 -14.95 1.05 10.41
CA GLY A 69 -14.31 1.91 9.43
C GLY A 69 -13.00 1.36 8.89
N TRP A 70 -12.08 2.24 8.52
CA TRP A 70 -10.78 1.86 7.98
C TRP A 70 -9.86 1.29 9.07
N LEU A 71 -9.32 0.10 8.81
CA LEU A 71 -8.35 -0.59 9.66
C LEU A 71 -7.07 -0.82 8.88
N ASN A 72 -5.93 -0.44 9.48
CA ASN A 72 -4.62 -0.84 8.99
C ASN A 72 -4.08 -1.97 9.88
N ASP A 73 -3.95 -3.16 9.30
CA ASP A 73 -3.37 -4.31 9.96
C ASP A 73 -2.20 -4.85 9.13
N GLY A 74 -1.00 -4.82 9.70
CA GLY A 74 0.21 -5.28 9.03
C GLY A 74 0.56 -4.53 7.73
N GLY A 75 0.17 -3.26 7.59
CA GLY A 75 0.39 -2.47 6.37
C GLY A 75 -0.66 -2.67 5.29
N LYS A 76 -1.66 -3.53 5.52
CA LYS A 76 -2.81 -3.70 4.63
C LYS A 76 -4.01 -2.94 5.20
N TRP A 77 -4.75 -2.29 4.31
CA TRP A 77 -5.97 -1.58 4.67
C TRP A 77 -7.19 -2.46 4.44
N TYR A 78 -8.12 -2.43 5.37
CA TYR A 78 -9.41 -3.11 5.34
C TYR A 78 -10.51 -2.10 5.69
N TYR A 79 -11.74 -2.41 5.32
CA TYR A 79 -12.89 -1.61 5.72
C TYR A 79 -13.93 -2.47 6.42
N LEU A 80 -14.24 -2.11 7.66
CA LEU A 80 -15.27 -2.71 8.49
C LEU A 80 -16.47 -1.77 8.45
N ASP A 81 -17.67 -2.25 8.13
CA ASP A 81 -18.84 -1.38 8.11
C ASP A 81 -19.30 -0.98 9.53
N LYS A 82 -20.41 -0.25 9.62
CA LYS A 82 -20.96 0.21 10.90
C LYS A 82 -21.34 -0.92 11.87
N ASN A 83 -21.54 -2.14 11.37
CA ASN A 83 -21.82 -3.33 12.17
C ASN A 83 -20.54 -4.12 12.49
N GLY A 84 -19.37 -3.66 12.01
CA GLY A 84 -18.09 -4.33 12.12
C GLY A 84 -17.83 -5.40 11.05
N ASP A 85 -18.76 -5.59 10.11
CA ASP A 85 -18.61 -6.59 9.05
C ASP A 85 -17.52 -6.13 8.08
N MET A 86 -16.47 -6.94 7.88
CA MET A 86 -15.45 -6.67 6.86
C MET A 86 -16.06 -6.68 5.46
N LYS A 87 -15.74 -5.66 4.66
CA LYS A 87 -16.20 -5.52 3.29
C LYS A 87 -15.20 -6.07 2.29
N THR A 88 -15.74 -6.56 1.18
CA THR A 88 -15.04 -6.91 -0.06
C THR A 88 -15.74 -6.19 -1.23
N GLY A 89 -15.07 -6.10 -2.37
CA GLY A 89 -15.57 -5.40 -3.56
C GLY A 89 -15.53 -3.88 -3.43
N TRP A 90 -16.36 -3.21 -4.23
CA TRP A 90 -16.45 -1.75 -4.25
C TRP A 90 -17.13 -1.19 -2.99
N ILE A 91 -16.52 -0.16 -2.41
CA ILE A 91 -17.14 0.67 -1.36
C ILE A 91 -17.06 2.15 -1.73
N ASN A 92 -18.06 2.92 -1.31
CA ASN A 92 -18.00 4.37 -1.34
C ASN A 92 -17.81 4.90 0.08
N TYR A 93 -16.73 5.64 0.29
CA TYR A 93 -16.41 6.28 1.56
C TYR A 93 -16.07 7.75 1.32
N LYS A 94 -16.88 8.66 1.88
CA LYS A 94 -16.74 10.12 1.72
C LYS A 94 -16.60 10.54 0.25
N ASP A 95 -17.55 10.11 -0.58
CA ASP A 95 -17.64 10.41 -2.01
C ASP A 95 -16.47 9.91 -2.87
N LYS A 96 -15.63 9.03 -2.32
CA LYS A 96 -14.57 8.33 -3.05
C LYS A 96 -14.86 6.83 -3.11
N TRP A 97 -14.58 6.23 -4.25
CA TRP A 97 -14.69 4.78 -4.44
C TRP A 97 -13.37 4.09 -4.14
N TYR A 98 -13.45 2.92 -3.51
CA TYR A 98 -12.32 2.05 -3.19
C TYR A 98 -12.72 0.61 -3.54
N TYR A 99 -11.72 -0.24 -3.82
CA TYR A 99 -11.96 -1.66 -4.04
C TYR A 99 -11.19 -2.50 -3.02
N LEU A 100 -11.88 -3.45 -2.39
CA LEU A 100 -11.31 -4.42 -1.47
C LEU A 100 -11.31 -5.78 -2.16
N ASP A 101 -10.19 -6.49 -2.19
CA ASP A 101 -10.10 -7.80 -2.81
C ASP A 101 -10.90 -8.88 -2.05
N GLY A 102 -10.84 -10.13 -2.53
CA GLY A 102 -11.55 -11.25 -1.88
C GLY A 102 -11.09 -11.56 -0.44
N SER A 103 -9.91 -11.08 -0.04
CA SER A 103 -9.41 -11.14 1.35
C SER A 103 -9.84 -9.94 2.20
N GLY A 104 -10.47 -8.93 1.59
CA GLY A 104 -10.82 -7.66 2.21
C GLY A 104 -9.71 -6.61 2.16
N SER A 105 -8.56 -6.92 1.55
CA SER A 105 -7.44 -5.98 1.46
C SER A 105 -7.72 -4.92 0.38
N MET A 106 -7.46 -3.66 0.70
CA MET A 106 -7.62 -2.55 -0.24
C MET A 106 -6.64 -2.66 -1.41
N VAL A 107 -7.18 -2.51 -2.63
CA VAL A 107 -6.42 -2.55 -3.87
C VAL A 107 -5.93 -1.16 -4.25
N THR A 108 -4.69 -1.09 -4.74
CA THR A 108 -4.09 0.09 -5.39
C THR A 108 -3.61 -0.32 -6.79
N GLY A 109 -3.39 0.66 -7.67
CA GLY A 109 -2.97 0.42 -9.06
C GLY A 109 -4.10 -0.01 -9.98
N TRP A 110 -3.75 -0.70 -11.07
CA TRP A 110 -4.73 -1.13 -12.08
C TRP A 110 -5.57 -2.30 -11.58
N LEU A 111 -6.89 -2.17 -11.70
CA LEU A 111 -7.87 -3.20 -11.37
C LEU A 111 -8.66 -3.57 -12.63
N ASN A 112 -8.77 -4.85 -12.92
CA ASN A 112 -9.77 -5.38 -13.84
C ASN A 112 -10.89 -6.03 -13.02
N ASP A 113 -12.10 -5.51 -13.16
CA ASP A 113 -13.31 -6.02 -12.51
C ASP A 113 -14.35 -6.29 -13.59
N ASP A 114 -14.64 -7.58 -13.82
CA ASP A 114 -15.57 -8.07 -14.84
C ASP A 114 -15.34 -7.44 -16.24
N GLY A 115 -14.08 -7.45 -16.70
CA GLY A 115 -13.71 -6.92 -18.01
C GLY A 115 -13.64 -5.40 -18.11
N LYS A 116 -13.97 -4.67 -17.03
CA LYS A 116 -13.80 -3.22 -16.94
C LYS A 116 -12.51 -2.89 -16.19
N THR A 117 -11.76 -1.93 -16.70
CA THR A 117 -10.49 -1.53 -16.11
C THR A 117 -10.63 -0.21 -15.36
N TYR A 118 -10.06 -0.15 -14.16
CA TYR A 118 -10.06 1.00 -13.26
C TYR A 118 -8.63 1.25 -12.77
N LEU A 119 -8.34 2.48 -12.36
CA LEU A 119 -7.10 2.83 -11.69
C LEU A 119 -7.40 3.29 -10.27
N LEU A 120 -6.79 2.65 -9.27
CA LEU A 120 -6.87 3.01 -7.86
C LEU A 120 -5.57 3.72 -7.49
N GLY A 121 -5.66 4.89 -6.87
CA GLY A 121 -4.51 5.65 -6.41
C GLY A 121 -3.72 4.93 -5.33
N GLN A 122 -2.57 5.49 -4.93
CA GLN A 122 -1.80 4.97 -3.80
C GLN A 122 -2.55 5.08 -2.47
N ASP A 123 -3.48 6.03 -2.36
CA ASP A 123 -4.44 6.14 -1.25
C ASP A 123 -5.63 5.18 -1.39
N GLY A 124 -5.66 4.35 -2.43
CA GLY A 124 -6.74 3.41 -2.76
C GLY A 124 -7.96 4.03 -3.44
N ALA A 125 -8.03 5.37 -3.56
CA ALA A 125 -9.17 6.03 -4.15
C ALA A 125 -9.18 5.81 -5.67
N MET A 126 -10.35 5.46 -6.22
CA MET A 126 -10.55 5.32 -7.65
C MET A 126 -10.32 6.66 -8.36
N VAL A 127 -9.44 6.63 -9.35
CA VAL A 127 -9.14 7.78 -10.18
C VAL A 127 -10.29 8.01 -11.16
N THR A 128 -10.90 9.19 -11.07
CA THR A 128 -11.90 9.66 -12.04
C THR A 128 -11.32 10.84 -12.80
N GLY A 129 -11.05 10.65 -14.09
CA GLY A 129 -10.33 11.62 -14.91
C GLY A 129 -8.84 11.65 -14.58
N SER A 130 -7.99 11.61 -15.61
CA SER A 130 -6.55 11.74 -15.44
C SER A 130 -5.95 12.49 -16.63
N LYS A 131 -4.75 13.07 -16.45
CA LYS A 131 -4.02 13.73 -17.54
C LYS A 131 -3.59 12.75 -18.64
N LEU A 132 -3.33 11.50 -18.28
CA LEU A 132 -2.70 10.49 -19.14
C LEU A 132 -3.69 9.46 -19.67
N TYR A 133 -4.76 9.15 -18.94
CA TYR A 133 -5.75 8.14 -19.32
C TYR A 133 -7.16 8.74 -19.28
N LYS A 134 -7.97 8.39 -20.28
CA LYS A 134 -9.35 8.85 -20.36
C LYS A 134 -10.26 7.84 -19.66
N PHE A 135 -11.04 8.33 -18.70
CA PHE A 135 -12.02 7.53 -17.96
C PHE A 135 -13.42 8.10 -18.19
N LYS A 136 -14.44 7.24 -18.16
CA LYS A 136 -15.84 7.66 -18.08
C LYS A 136 -16.09 8.30 -16.70
N PRO A 137 -17.18 9.07 -16.51
CA PRO A 137 -17.58 9.56 -15.19
C PRO A 137 -17.75 8.44 -14.15
N SER A 138 -18.07 7.23 -14.59
CA SER A 138 -18.14 6.02 -13.76
C SER A 138 -16.79 5.45 -13.32
N GLY A 139 -15.66 6.04 -13.74
CA GLY A 139 -14.30 5.56 -13.45
C GLY A 139 -13.79 4.46 -14.38
N GLU A 140 -14.63 3.92 -15.27
CA GLU A 140 -14.22 2.91 -16.24
C GLU A 140 -13.26 3.52 -17.30
N LEU A 141 -12.13 2.85 -17.53
CA LEU A 141 -11.14 3.24 -18.52
C LEU A 141 -11.71 3.16 -19.94
N ILE A 142 -11.52 4.21 -20.73
CA ILE A 142 -11.95 4.28 -22.14
C ILE A 142 -10.90 3.61 -23.04
N SER A 143 -9.61 3.85 -22.78
CA SER A 143 -8.49 3.24 -23.49
C SER A 143 -7.31 3.02 -22.55
N ALA A 144 -6.68 1.85 -22.64
CA ALA A 144 -5.43 1.53 -21.95
C ALA A 144 -4.20 2.21 -22.57
N GLU A 145 -4.36 2.83 -23.74
CA GLU A 145 -3.31 3.63 -24.35
C GLU A 145 -3.25 5.00 -23.67
N PRO A 146 -2.09 5.39 -23.11
CA PRO A 146 -1.96 6.70 -22.55
C PRO A 146 -2.06 7.77 -23.65
N TYR A 147 -2.84 8.78 -23.36
CA TYR A 147 -3.05 9.98 -24.15
C TYR A 147 -2.04 11.06 -23.74
N ILE A 148 -1.37 11.62 -24.74
CA ILE A 148 -0.57 12.82 -24.59
C ILE A 148 -1.36 13.96 -25.23
N ASP A 149 -1.43 15.12 -24.56
CA ASP A 149 -2.02 16.33 -25.13
C ASP A 149 -1.28 16.72 -26.42
N GLU A 150 -2.01 17.00 -27.50
CA GLU A 150 -1.45 17.42 -28.79
C GLU A 150 -0.42 18.56 -28.67
N ALA A 151 -0.66 19.52 -27.75
CA ALA A 151 0.27 20.64 -27.54
C ALA A 151 1.59 20.23 -26.86
N LYS A 152 1.64 19.05 -26.23
CA LYS A 152 2.79 18.54 -25.49
C LYS A 152 3.53 17.40 -26.19
N LYS A 153 2.95 16.82 -27.24
CA LYS A 153 3.55 15.70 -27.97
C LYS A 153 4.87 16.11 -28.61
N GLN A 154 5.91 15.33 -28.37
CA GLN A 154 7.20 15.46 -29.04
C GLN A 154 7.59 14.12 -29.67
N LYS A 155 8.43 14.13 -30.71
CA LYS A 155 9.01 12.88 -31.24
C LYS A 155 10.23 12.41 -30.46
N GLN A 156 10.87 13.33 -29.75
CA GLN A 156 11.99 13.08 -28.88
C GLN A 156 11.84 14.01 -27.67
N ALA A 157 12.06 13.49 -26.47
CA ALA A 157 12.04 14.25 -25.24
C ALA A 157 13.46 14.43 -24.71
N GLU A 158 13.70 15.55 -24.01
CA GLU A 158 15.01 15.90 -23.47
C GLU A 158 14.93 16.13 -21.97
N VAL A 159 15.97 15.67 -21.25
CA VAL A 159 16.23 16.03 -19.85
C VAL A 159 17.60 16.67 -19.80
N SER A 160 17.69 17.85 -19.19
CA SER A 160 18.95 18.58 -19.03
C SER A 160 19.17 18.93 -17.56
N LEU A 161 20.25 18.41 -16.97
CA LEU A 161 20.58 18.55 -15.56
C LEU A 161 22.00 19.08 -15.39
N TYR A 162 22.17 20.07 -14.53
CA TYR A 162 23.48 20.58 -14.17
C TYR A 162 24.27 19.56 -13.32
N GLY A 163 25.58 19.52 -13.48
CA GLY A 163 26.47 18.73 -12.64
C GLY A 163 27.93 19.12 -12.81
N ASN A 164 28.78 18.67 -11.89
CA ASN A 164 30.21 18.94 -11.91
C ASN A 164 31.03 17.64 -11.85
N PRO A 165 31.37 17.05 -13.02
CA PRO A 165 32.16 15.81 -13.11
C PRO A 165 33.52 15.88 -12.42
N THR A 166 34.13 17.06 -12.30
CA THR A 166 35.48 17.20 -11.73
C THR A 166 35.52 16.94 -10.23
N THR A 167 34.36 16.92 -9.56
CA THR A 167 34.22 16.63 -8.13
C THR A 167 34.05 15.12 -7.84
N GLY A 168 34.09 14.30 -8.89
CA GLY A 168 33.82 12.87 -8.88
C GLY A 168 32.33 12.53 -8.94
N TYR A 169 31.44 13.52 -8.91
CA TYR A 169 30.00 13.30 -9.03
C TYR A 169 29.57 13.20 -10.49
N THR A 170 28.59 12.34 -10.77
CA THR A 170 27.96 12.23 -12.08
C THR A 170 26.50 11.87 -11.91
N TRP A 171 25.72 12.10 -12.98
CA TRP A 171 24.36 11.60 -13.04
C TRP A 171 24.34 10.19 -13.63
N GLU A 172 23.89 9.24 -12.82
CA GLU A 172 23.45 7.93 -13.27
C GLU A 172 21.94 7.95 -13.53
N TYR A 173 21.46 7.11 -14.44
CA TYR A 173 20.04 7.03 -14.76
C TYR A 173 19.58 5.58 -14.85
N THR A 174 18.31 5.36 -14.50
CA THR A 174 17.61 4.09 -14.70
C THR A 174 16.28 4.34 -15.39
N ILE A 175 15.89 3.40 -16.24
CA ILE A 175 14.57 3.37 -16.90
C ILE A 175 13.83 2.16 -16.33
N GLY A 176 12.61 2.37 -15.83
CA GLY A 176 11.80 1.30 -15.27
C GLY A 176 11.45 0.20 -16.27
N ASP A 177 10.98 0.58 -17.46
CA ASP A 177 10.63 -0.33 -18.56
C ASP A 177 11.23 0.16 -19.90
N ASN A 178 12.36 -0.46 -20.27
CA ASN A 178 13.08 -0.21 -21.53
C ASN A 178 12.32 -0.68 -22.79
N SER A 179 11.19 -1.39 -22.65
CA SER A 179 10.34 -1.73 -23.79
C SER A 179 9.49 -0.55 -24.26
N ILE A 180 9.29 0.45 -23.40
CA ILE A 180 8.46 1.64 -23.65
C ILE A 180 9.29 2.78 -24.24
N VAL A 181 10.49 3.03 -23.71
CA VAL A 181 11.35 4.15 -24.08
C VAL A 181 12.79 3.69 -24.25
N LYS A 182 13.54 4.34 -25.14
CA LYS A 182 14.99 4.18 -25.27
C LYS A 182 15.73 5.51 -25.07
N LEU A 183 16.96 5.40 -24.59
CA LEU A 183 17.94 6.49 -24.68
C LEU A 183 18.50 6.55 -26.10
N ASP A 184 18.51 7.74 -26.71
CA ASP A 184 19.14 8.00 -28.00
C ASP A 184 20.56 8.55 -27.83
N SER A 185 20.77 9.52 -26.92
CA SER A 185 22.09 10.08 -26.61
C SER A 185 22.18 10.56 -25.17
N LYS A 186 23.41 10.58 -24.64
CA LYS A 186 23.79 11.25 -23.39
C LYS A 186 25.02 12.09 -23.69
N ASP A 187 24.88 13.40 -23.51
CA ASP A 187 25.92 14.38 -23.81
C ASP A 187 26.23 15.20 -22.54
N PHE A 188 27.43 15.76 -22.45
CA PHE A 188 27.81 16.73 -21.42
C PHE A 188 28.50 17.92 -22.07
N ILE A 189 28.02 19.12 -21.75
CA ILE A 189 28.58 20.38 -22.21
C ILE A 189 29.04 21.17 -20.99
N SER A 190 30.36 21.38 -20.87
CA SER A 190 30.95 22.26 -19.85
C SER A 190 30.50 23.70 -20.07
N GLU A 191 30.14 24.40 -19.00
CA GLU A 191 29.81 25.84 -19.06
C GLU A 191 31.06 26.71 -19.27
N ASN A 192 32.24 26.17 -18.96
CA ASN A 192 33.51 26.81 -19.28
C ASN A 192 34.23 26.03 -20.39
N THR A 193 34.43 26.68 -21.53
CA THR A 193 35.15 26.11 -22.68
C THR A 193 36.64 26.44 -22.65
N ASP A 194 37.10 27.21 -21.67
CA ASP A 194 38.52 27.52 -21.47
C ASP A 194 39.26 26.27 -20.97
N PRO A 195 40.22 25.72 -21.76
CA PRO A 195 40.97 24.54 -21.35
C PRO A 195 41.88 24.79 -20.14
N GLU A 196 42.12 26.04 -19.74
CA GLU A 196 42.95 26.40 -18.58
C GLU A 196 42.18 26.36 -17.25
N VAL A 197 40.85 26.34 -17.27
CA VAL A 197 40.03 26.32 -16.04
C VAL A 197 39.70 24.90 -15.64
N CYS A 198 40.33 24.43 -14.55
CA CYS A 198 39.94 23.20 -13.89
C CYS A 198 38.71 23.42 -13.02
N GLY A 199 37.85 22.40 -12.89
CA GLY A 199 36.75 22.43 -11.92
C GLY A 199 35.39 22.89 -12.44
N ALA A 200 35.26 23.19 -13.73
CA ALA A 200 34.01 23.71 -14.28
C ALA A 200 32.92 22.63 -14.32
N GLY A 201 31.73 23.00 -13.84
CA GLY A 201 30.53 22.21 -14.06
C GLY A 201 29.97 22.42 -15.47
N GLY A 202 28.85 21.77 -15.73
CA GLY A 202 28.17 21.85 -17.00
C GLY A 202 26.82 21.16 -16.98
N THR A 203 26.22 21.09 -18.16
CA THR A 203 24.91 20.46 -18.33
C THR A 203 25.07 19.09 -18.96
N PHE A 204 24.51 18.08 -18.29
CA PHE A 204 24.26 16.78 -18.90
C PHE A 204 22.91 16.81 -19.60
N THR A 205 22.86 16.31 -20.83
CA THR A 205 21.64 16.26 -21.63
C THR A 205 21.39 14.83 -22.09
N TRP A 206 20.19 14.32 -21.84
CA TRP A 206 19.73 13.02 -22.33
C TRP A 206 18.57 13.20 -23.29
N LYS A 207 18.61 12.47 -24.39
CA LYS A 207 17.54 12.46 -25.40
C LYS A 207 16.89 11.09 -25.48
N PHE A 208 15.56 11.07 -25.48
CA PHE A 208 14.76 9.84 -25.43
C PHE A 208 13.73 9.79 -26.54
N SER A 209 13.50 8.59 -27.07
CA SER A 209 12.44 8.32 -28.05
C SER A 209 11.52 7.21 -27.57
N GLY A 210 10.23 7.33 -27.89
CA GLY A 210 9.23 6.30 -27.61
C GLY A 210 9.39 5.07 -28.52
N LEU A 211 9.24 3.88 -27.94
CA LEU A 211 9.25 2.59 -28.64
C LEU A 211 7.87 1.97 -28.73
N LYS A 212 7.15 1.94 -27.61
CA LYS A 212 5.87 1.28 -27.44
C LYS A 212 4.97 2.14 -26.55
N ALA A 213 3.67 2.17 -26.86
CA ALA A 213 2.69 2.86 -26.04
C ALA A 213 2.71 2.34 -24.59
N GLY A 214 2.74 3.26 -23.63
CA GLY A 214 2.80 2.94 -22.21
C GLY A 214 3.41 4.08 -21.37
N THR A 215 3.53 3.83 -20.08
CA THR A 215 4.15 4.74 -19.12
C THR A 215 5.27 4.04 -18.35
N THR A 216 6.41 4.69 -18.17
CA THR A 216 7.52 4.23 -17.32
C THR A 216 8.10 5.41 -16.54
N GLU A 217 8.79 5.14 -15.43
CA GLU A 217 9.60 6.16 -14.76
C GLU A 217 11.04 6.13 -15.30
N ILE A 218 11.67 7.31 -15.36
CA ILE A 218 13.10 7.49 -15.56
C ILE A 218 13.64 8.21 -14.34
N THR A 219 14.60 7.60 -13.64
CA THR A 219 15.17 8.15 -12.41
C THR A 219 16.63 8.49 -12.63
N PHE A 220 17.01 9.72 -12.29
CA PHE A 220 18.37 10.22 -12.30
C PHE A 220 18.88 10.35 -10.87
N LYS A 221 20.09 9.86 -10.60
CA LYS A 221 20.75 9.98 -9.30
C LYS A 221 22.09 10.67 -9.47
N TYR A 222 22.33 11.72 -8.69
CA TYR A 222 23.59 12.45 -8.68
C TYR A 222 24.44 11.96 -7.51
N LEU A 223 25.51 11.24 -7.82
CA LEU A 223 26.37 10.57 -6.84
C LEU A 223 27.78 10.33 -7.39
N ARG A 224 28.70 9.90 -6.54
CA ARG A 224 29.99 9.32 -6.94
C ARG A 224 29.79 7.82 -7.16
N PRO A 225 30.05 7.27 -8.37
CA PRO A 225 29.71 5.87 -8.69
C PRO A 225 30.34 4.81 -7.78
N TRP A 226 31.42 5.16 -7.09
CA TRP A 226 32.14 4.28 -6.15
C TRP A 226 31.71 4.46 -4.68
N ASP A 227 30.77 5.34 -4.39
CA ASP A 227 30.33 5.65 -3.02
C ASP A 227 28.82 5.95 -2.99
N GLU A 228 28.00 4.92 -2.80
CA GLU A 228 26.53 5.08 -2.74
C GLU A 228 26.07 6.02 -1.62
N SER A 229 26.87 6.20 -0.55
CA SER A 229 26.55 7.14 0.53
C SER A 229 26.66 8.61 0.11
N SER A 230 27.31 8.87 -1.04
CA SER A 230 27.43 10.19 -1.64
C SER A 230 26.19 10.63 -2.44
N LEU A 231 25.09 9.88 -2.42
CA LEU A 231 23.85 10.28 -3.07
C LEU A 231 23.43 11.69 -2.63
N TYR A 232 23.52 12.63 -3.55
CA TYR A 232 23.25 14.03 -3.29
C TYR A 232 21.84 14.43 -3.73
N GLU A 233 21.42 13.97 -4.90
CA GLU A 233 20.12 14.33 -5.47
C GLU A 233 19.53 13.15 -6.24
N THR A 234 18.19 13.06 -6.23
CA THR A 234 17.43 12.16 -7.10
C THR A 234 16.32 12.96 -7.79
N LYS A 235 16.21 12.79 -9.11
CA LYS A 235 15.12 13.33 -9.92
C LYS A 235 14.39 12.20 -10.63
N THR A 236 13.07 12.22 -10.61
CA THR A 236 12.25 11.20 -11.27
C THR A 236 11.30 11.85 -12.25
N TYR A 237 11.26 11.33 -13.47
CA TYR A 237 10.37 11.75 -14.54
C TYR A 237 9.42 10.62 -14.90
N VAL A 238 8.15 10.93 -15.09
CA VAL A 238 7.19 10.02 -15.73
C VAL A 238 7.30 10.20 -17.23
N CYS A 239 7.71 9.13 -17.91
CA CYS A 239 7.76 9.03 -19.36
C CYS A 239 6.48 8.38 -19.87
N THR A 240 5.76 9.11 -20.71
CA THR A 240 4.58 8.61 -21.42
C THR A 240 4.88 8.51 -22.89
N VAL A 241 4.53 7.38 -23.50
CA VAL A 241 4.61 7.16 -24.94
C VAL A 241 3.23 6.79 -25.46
N ASP A 242 2.73 7.48 -26.47
CA ASP A 242 1.46 7.15 -27.11
C ASP A 242 1.64 6.13 -28.26
N LYS A 243 0.53 5.69 -28.87
CA LYS A 243 0.52 4.72 -29.98
C LYS A 243 1.29 5.19 -31.22
N ASP A 244 1.39 6.50 -31.42
CA ASP A 244 2.08 7.13 -32.55
C ASP A 244 3.54 7.43 -32.20
N LYS A 245 4.01 6.88 -31.07
CA LYS A 245 5.35 7.00 -30.50
C LYS A 245 5.72 8.45 -30.16
N ASN A 246 4.73 9.31 -29.95
CA ASN A 246 5.00 10.60 -29.33
C ASN A 246 5.35 10.37 -27.87
N ILE A 247 6.24 11.19 -27.34
CA ILE A 247 6.79 11.09 -26.00
C ILE A 247 6.53 12.37 -25.23
N LEU A 248 6.27 12.23 -23.93
CA LEU A 248 6.15 13.30 -22.95
C LEU A 248 6.89 12.89 -21.67
N LEU A 249 7.76 13.76 -21.17
CA LEU A 249 8.40 13.64 -19.85
C LEU A 249 7.83 14.72 -18.91
N GLU A 250 7.34 14.31 -17.74
CA GLU A 250 6.91 15.22 -16.67
C GLU A 250 7.67 14.88 -15.39
N GLU A 251 8.32 15.87 -14.75
CA GLU A 251 9.00 15.70 -13.45
C GLU A 251 7.95 15.43 -12.36
N LYS A 252 8.26 14.51 -11.46
CA LYS A 252 7.37 14.05 -10.38
C LYS A 252 7.42 14.96 -9.16
#